data_AF-A0A943UY28-F1
#
_entry.id   AF-A0A943UY28-F1
#
_cell.length_a   1.000
_cell.length_b   1.000
_cell.length_c   1.000
_cell.angle_alpha   90.00
_cell.angle_beta   90.00
_cell.angle_gamma   90.00
#
_symmetry.space_group_name_H-M   'P 1'
#
loop_
_entity.id
_entity.type
_entity.pdbx_description
1 polymer ?
#
loop_
_entity_poly.entity_id
_entity_poly.type
_entity_poly.pdbx_seq_one_letter_code
_entity_poly.pdbx_strand_id
1 'polypeptide(L)'
;SIDGSAEFEVLGGDASFLYEVSCTSDQVELMSVGLVNPPADSSDLLGSDQSEAIELFESAGFEAVSEREVKDLSVDERDKVNSIASISIGGVEQFSTSDDFFANQPVEIVHHQLRDINPPESSESAVGRNYQETVDLFLTAGFANATAKPVETSNEAEDGKVVRIKADSHLFGFSKDDVLWPDEKIVIEYGLYKEEERVSSSGGQQESPSSDTSSSDWDEEWAARKTFERYGKLLYPYGFKCHWNLDLVTCEPQGDGTYFIKVGVTIENAFGNKIRTYAQGVSGNGNVTIFM
;
A
#
# COMPACT_ATOMS: atom_id res chain seq x y z
N SER A 1 13.55 -10.72 -56.57
CA SER A 1 12.29 -10.01 -56.38
C SER A 1 11.40 -10.93 -55.60
N ILE A 2 10.94 -10.52 -54.44
CA ILE A 2 9.88 -11.21 -53.70
C ILE A 2 8.60 -10.44 -54.07
N ASP A 3 7.54 -11.15 -54.44
CA ASP A 3 6.28 -10.58 -54.90
C ASP A 3 5.13 -11.21 -54.10
N GLY A 4 4.11 -10.43 -53.80
CA GLY A 4 2.96 -10.80 -52.95
C GLY A 4 1.78 -9.88 -53.21
N SER A 5 0.57 -10.43 -53.11
CA SER A 5 -0.67 -9.69 -53.35
C SER A 5 -1.70 -10.01 -52.26
N ALA A 6 -2.47 -9.00 -51.84
CA ALA A 6 -3.61 -9.13 -50.97
C ALA A 6 -4.83 -8.53 -51.69
N GLU A 7 -5.95 -9.25 -51.66
CA GLU A 7 -7.23 -8.82 -52.21
C GLU A 7 -8.23 -8.72 -51.06
N PHE A 8 -9.06 -7.68 -51.08
CA PHE A 8 -10.16 -7.50 -50.14
C PHE A 8 -11.37 -6.94 -50.87
N GLU A 9 -12.56 -7.22 -50.33
CA GLU A 9 -13.84 -6.82 -50.90
C GLU A 9 -14.49 -5.77 -50.00
N VAL A 10 -14.79 -4.58 -50.56
CA VAL A 10 -15.51 -3.52 -49.85
C VAL A 10 -17.00 -3.66 -50.12
N LEU A 11 -17.74 -4.23 -49.17
CA LEU A 11 -19.16 -4.59 -49.33
C LEU A 11 -20.15 -3.41 -49.15
N GLY A 12 -19.65 -2.18 -49.20
CA GLY A 12 -20.45 -0.94 -49.17
C GLY A 12 -20.11 -0.03 -47.99
N GLY A 13 -20.12 1.28 -48.22
CA GLY A 13 -19.66 2.30 -47.27
C GLY A 13 -18.15 2.55 -47.36
N ASP A 14 -17.67 3.43 -46.48
CA ASP A 14 -16.24 3.67 -46.29
C ASP A 14 -15.66 2.54 -45.43
N ALA A 15 -14.50 2.00 -45.81
CA ALA A 15 -13.82 0.94 -45.09
C ALA A 15 -12.37 1.34 -44.80
N SER A 16 -11.94 1.13 -43.56
CA SER A 16 -10.57 1.39 -43.11
C SER A 16 -9.87 0.06 -42.84
N PHE A 17 -8.66 -0.09 -43.38
CA PHE A 17 -7.84 -1.28 -43.19
C PHE A 17 -6.43 -0.85 -42.79
N LEU A 18 -5.81 -1.58 -41.87
CA LEU A 18 -4.41 -1.44 -41.53
C LEU A 18 -3.75 -2.80 -41.70
N TYR A 19 -2.61 -2.81 -42.39
CA TYR A 19 -1.78 -4.00 -42.56
C TYR A 19 -0.38 -3.68 -42.06
N GLU A 20 0.17 -4.59 -41.26
CA GLU A 20 1.60 -4.62 -40.98
C GLU A 20 2.29 -5.48 -42.03
N VAL A 21 3.30 -4.90 -42.67
CA VAL A 21 4.08 -5.56 -43.72
C VAL A 21 5.45 -5.90 -43.16
N SER A 22 5.77 -7.18 -43.08
CA SER A 22 7.12 -7.66 -42.77
C SER A 22 7.77 -8.20 -44.04
N CYS A 23 9.06 -7.93 -44.22
CA CYS A 23 9.82 -8.40 -45.37
C CYS A 23 11.09 -9.08 -44.89
N THR A 24 11.28 -10.35 -45.27
CA THR A 24 12.48 -11.13 -45.00
C THR A 24 13.32 -11.25 -46.28
N SER A 25 14.42 -12.02 -46.21
CA SER A 25 15.25 -12.31 -47.38
C SER A 25 14.54 -13.14 -48.47
N ASP A 26 13.40 -13.75 -48.16
CA ASP A 26 12.72 -14.75 -48.98
C ASP A 26 11.19 -14.62 -49.08
N GLN A 27 10.52 -13.88 -48.18
CA GLN A 27 9.06 -13.67 -48.22
C GLN A 27 8.63 -12.26 -47.78
N VAL A 28 7.41 -11.89 -48.20
CA VAL A 28 6.67 -10.72 -47.71
C VAL A 28 5.44 -11.26 -46.98
N GLU A 29 5.27 -10.88 -45.71
CA GLU A 29 4.10 -11.21 -44.91
C GLU A 29 3.24 -9.98 -44.73
N LEU A 30 1.93 -10.16 -44.88
CA LEU A 30 0.90 -9.14 -44.65
C LEU A 30 0.02 -9.64 -43.51
N MET A 31 0.02 -8.91 -42.40
CA MET A 31 -0.87 -9.19 -41.27
C MET A 31 -1.90 -8.07 -41.17
N SER A 32 -3.19 -8.42 -41.26
CA SER A 32 -4.26 -7.45 -41.05
C SER A 32 -4.38 -7.13 -39.56
N VAL A 33 -4.41 -5.85 -39.23
CA VAL A 33 -4.72 -5.38 -37.88
C VAL A 33 -6.24 -5.22 -37.76
N GLY A 34 -6.83 -5.85 -36.73
CA GLY A 34 -8.26 -5.79 -36.48
C GLY A 34 -8.72 -4.41 -36.00
N LEU A 35 -9.99 -4.10 -36.26
CA LEU A 35 -10.69 -3.02 -35.56
C LEU A 35 -11.29 -3.57 -34.28
N VAL A 36 -11.13 -2.82 -33.20
CA VAL A 36 -11.68 -3.11 -31.88
C VAL A 36 -12.37 -1.85 -31.35
N ASN A 37 -13.34 -2.05 -30.47
CA ASN A 37 -14.02 -0.96 -29.79
C ASN A 37 -13.52 -0.86 -28.34
N PRO A 38 -13.46 0.36 -27.75
CA PRO A 38 -13.16 0.52 -26.35
C PRO A 38 -14.15 -0.25 -25.47
N PRO A 39 -13.71 -0.85 -24.35
CA PRO A 39 -14.59 -1.60 -23.45
C PRO A 39 -15.57 -0.71 -22.67
N ALA A 40 -15.26 0.58 -22.53
CA ALA A 40 -16.07 1.59 -21.85
C ALA A 40 -15.79 2.98 -22.46
N ASP A 41 -16.67 3.95 -22.20
CA ASP A 41 -16.46 5.35 -22.59
C ASP A 41 -15.33 5.96 -21.75
N SER A 42 -14.54 6.87 -22.32
CA SER A 42 -13.36 7.40 -21.62
C SER A 42 -13.69 8.13 -20.32
N SER A 43 -14.88 8.73 -20.21
CA SER A 43 -15.36 9.38 -18.99
C SER A 43 -15.67 8.41 -17.85
N ASP A 44 -16.09 7.19 -18.16
CA ASP A 44 -16.51 6.19 -17.16
C ASP A 44 -15.29 5.48 -16.54
N LEU A 45 -14.14 5.56 -17.21
CA LEU A 45 -12.87 5.02 -16.74
C LEU A 45 -12.12 5.96 -15.79
N LEU A 46 -12.42 7.27 -15.80
CA LEU A 46 -11.72 8.22 -14.94
C LEU A 46 -12.04 7.94 -13.46
N GLY A 47 -10.99 7.80 -12.66
CA GLY A 47 -11.09 7.46 -11.24
C GLY A 47 -11.36 5.98 -10.95
N SER A 48 -11.53 5.12 -11.97
CA SER A 48 -11.60 3.67 -11.76
C SER A 48 -10.21 3.07 -11.48
N ASP A 49 -10.16 1.82 -11.04
CA ASP A 49 -8.90 1.11 -10.82
C ASP A 49 -8.17 0.87 -12.16
N GLN A 50 -6.88 1.17 -12.19
CA GLN A 50 -6.07 1.02 -13.41
C GLN A 50 -5.97 -0.43 -13.87
N SER A 51 -5.86 -1.40 -12.94
CA SER A 51 -5.56 -2.78 -13.30
C SER A 51 -6.79 -3.43 -13.94
N GLU A 52 -7.98 -3.10 -13.46
CA GLU A 52 -9.24 -3.48 -14.10
C GLU A 52 -9.34 -2.91 -15.53
N ALA A 53 -8.96 -1.65 -15.74
CA ALA A 53 -8.96 -1.08 -17.08
C ALA A 53 -7.96 -1.76 -18.02
N ILE A 54 -6.74 -2.07 -17.57
CA ILE A 54 -5.77 -2.83 -18.38
C ILE A 54 -6.39 -4.15 -18.83
N GLU A 55 -6.94 -4.94 -17.90
CA GLU A 55 -7.56 -6.22 -18.21
C GLU A 55 -8.74 -6.09 -19.21
N LEU A 56 -9.55 -5.03 -19.07
CA LEU A 56 -10.66 -4.75 -19.97
C LEU A 56 -10.20 -4.42 -21.40
N PHE A 57 -9.17 -3.59 -21.55
CA PHE A 57 -8.63 -3.22 -22.86
C PHE A 57 -7.94 -4.41 -23.55
N GLU A 58 -7.13 -5.17 -22.81
CA GLU A 58 -6.52 -6.40 -23.34
C GLU A 58 -7.61 -7.42 -23.76
N SER A 59 -8.66 -7.58 -22.95
CA SER A 59 -9.78 -8.47 -23.26
C SER A 59 -10.63 -7.99 -24.44
N ALA A 60 -10.68 -6.68 -24.69
CA ALA A 60 -11.33 -6.09 -25.86
C ALA A 60 -10.50 -6.27 -27.15
N GLY A 61 -9.26 -6.75 -27.03
CA GLY A 61 -8.39 -7.07 -28.16
C GLY A 61 -7.37 -5.98 -28.50
N PHE A 62 -7.15 -5.00 -27.62
CA PHE A 62 -6.03 -4.07 -27.78
C PHE A 62 -4.71 -4.79 -27.49
N GLU A 63 -3.74 -4.63 -28.39
CA GLU A 63 -2.46 -5.36 -28.37
C GLU A 63 -1.33 -4.58 -27.67
N ALA A 64 -1.52 -3.26 -27.50
CA ALA A 64 -0.50 -2.35 -27.00
C ALA A 64 -1.04 -1.51 -25.83
N VAL A 65 -1.28 -2.15 -24.68
CA VAL A 65 -1.70 -1.47 -23.45
C VAL A 65 -0.50 -1.18 -22.58
N SER A 66 -0.38 0.06 -22.10
CA SER A 66 0.71 0.50 -21.24
C SER A 66 0.23 1.43 -20.15
N GLU A 67 0.96 1.45 -19.03
CA GLU A 67 0.65 2.31 -17.90
C GLU A 67 1.81 3.25 -17.56
N ARG A 68 1.46 4.40 -16.99
CA ARG A 68 2.41 5.31 -16.33
C ARG A 68 1.80 5.89 -15.05
N GLU A 69 2.64 6.07 -14.04
CA GLU A 69 2.23 6.71 -12.79
C GLU A 69 2.38 8.24 -12.85
N VAL A 70 1.53 8.94 -12.10
CA VAL A 70 1.71 10.34 -11.72
C VAL A 70 1.70 10.46 -10.19
N LYS A 71 2.79 10.99 -9.63
CA LYS A 71 3.01 11.09 -8.17
C LYS A 71 2.50 12.42 -7.62
N ASP A 72 1.18 12.58 -7.58
CA ASP A 72 0.50 13.83 -7.24
C ASP A 72 -0.34 13.77 -5.97
N LEU A 73 -0.63 12.57 -5.44
CA LEU A 73 -1.50 12.41 -4.29
C LEU A 73 -0.79 12.72 -2.97
N SER A 74 -1.53 13.36 -2.07
CA SER A 74 -1.18 13.42 -0.65
C SER A 74 -1.62 12.15 0.09
N VAL A 75 -1.13 11.96 1.31
CA VAL A 75 -1.49 10.80 2.14
C VAL A 75 -2.98 10.75 2.51
N ASP A 76 -3.64 11.91 2.54
CA ASP A 76 -5.07 12.03 2.79
C ASP A 76 -5.92 11.52 1.60
N GLU A 77 -5.31 11.41 0.42
CA GLU A 77 -5.95 10.96 -0.82
C GLU A 77 -5.53 9.54 -1.20
N ARG A 78 -5.00 8.78 -0.25
CA ARG A 78 -4.50 7.41 -0.48
C ARG A 78 -5.56 6.45 -1.03
N ASP A 79 -6.84 6.74 -0.83
CA ASP A 79 -7.96 5.98 -1.37
C ASP A 79 -8.11 6.12 -2.89
N LYS A 80 -7.45 7.12 -3.49
CA LYS A 80 -7.37 7.33 -4.94
C LYS A 80 -6.11 6.73 -5.57
N VAL A 81 -5.23 6.10 -4.79
CA VAL A 81 -4.04 5.43 -5.34
C VAL A 81 -4.47 4.36 -6.35
N ASN A 82 -3.75 4.29 -7.48
CA ASN A 82 -4.05 3.45 -8.64
C ASN A 82 -5.32 3.83 -9.41
N SER A 83 -6.02 4.91 -9.04
CA SER A 83 -7.14 5.39 -9.83
C SER A 83 -6.67 6.08 -11.10
N ILE A 84 -7.41 5.93 -12.19
CA ILE A 84 -7.06 6.48 -13.50
C ILE A 84 -7.21 8.01 -13.50
N ALA A 85 -6.11 8.69 -13.77
CA ALA A 85 -6.04 10.14 -13.98
C ALA A 85 -6.44 10.53 -15.41
N SER A 86 -5.98 9.75 -16.40
CA SER A 86 -6.31 9.93 -17.82
C SER A 86 -6.07 8.64 -18.59
N ILE A 87 -6.80 8.45 -19.68
CA ILE A 87 -6.60 7.35 -20.62
C ILE A 87 -6.68 7.87 -22.06
N SER A 88 -5.86 7.32 -22.95
CA SER A 88 -5.95 7.62 -24.38
C SER A 88 -5.72 6.40 -25.25
N ILE A 89 -6.29 6.41 -26.46
CA ILE A 89 -6.10 5.38 -27.48
C ILE A 89 -5.55 6.05 -28.73
N GLY A 90 -4.31 5.74 -29.12
CA GLY A 90 -3.63 6.42 -30.22
C GLY A 90 -3.52 7.94 -30.02
N GLY A 91 -3.47 8.41 -28.77
CA GLY A 91 -3.45 9.82 -28.40
C GLY A 91 -4.82 10.51 -28.37
N VAL A 92 -5.92 9.78 -28.58
CA VAL A 92 -7.29 10.30 -28.44
C VAL A 92 -7.77 10.08 -27.01
N GLU A 93 -8.02 11.16 -26.27
CA GLU A 93 -8.46 11.12 -24.86
C GLU A 93 -10.00 11.04 -24.69
N GLN A 94 -10.75 11.37 -25.74
CA GLN A 94 -12.21 11.34 -25.75
C GLN A 94 -12.69 10.30 -26.75
N PHE A 95 -13.23 9.21 -26.24
CA PHE A 95 -13.74 8.09 -27.03
C PHE A 95 -14.93 7.44 -26.33
N SER A 96 -15.70 6.68 -27.11
CA SER A 96 -16.87 5.93 -26.72
C SER A 96 -16.74 4.46 -27.12
N THR A 97 -17.57 3.61 -26.52
CA THR A 97 -17.72 2.19 -26.89
C THR A 97 -18.16 1.94 -28.34
N SER A 98 -18.59 2.97 -29.08
CA SER A 98 -18.95 2.87 -30.50
C SER A 98 -17.85 3.30 -31.46
N ASP A 99 -16.74 3.86 -30.95
CA ASP A 99 -15.63 4.28 -31.79
C ASP A 99 -14.75 3.10 -32.17
N ASP A 100 -14.26 3.10 -33.41
CA ASP A 100 -13.39 2.05 -33.94
C ASP A 100 -11.92 2.46 -33.85
N PHE A 101 -11.09 1.59 -33.26
CA PHE A 101 -9.64 1.75 -33.19
C PHE A 101 -8.94 0.52 -33.76
N PHE A 102 -7.75 0.71 -34.33
CA PHE A 102 -6.94 -0.45 -34.69
C PHE A 102 -6.33 -1.07 -33.43
N ALA A 103 -6.35 -2.39 -33.36
CA ALA A 103 -5.92 -3.17 -32.20
C ALA A 103 -4.49 -2.84 -31.71
N ASN A 104 -3.59 -2.47 -32.63
CA ASN A 104 -2.20 -2.13 -32.32
C ASN A 104 -2.00 -0.66 -31.89
N GLN A 105 -3.05 0.17 -31.87
CA GLN A 105 -2.91 1.55 -31.38
C GLN A 105 -2.60 1.54 -29.89
N PRO A 106 -1.66 2.39 -29.44
CA PRO A 106 -1.24 2.42 -28.05
C PRO A 106 -2.38 2.90 -27.16
N VAL A 107 -2.71 2.10 -26.16
CA VAL A 107 -3.55 2.49 -25.04
C VAL A 107 -2.61 2.95 -23.94
N GLU A 108 -2.70 4.23 -23.57
CA GLU A 108 -1.90 4.81 -22.49
C GLU A 108 -2.82 5.10 -21.30
N ILE A 109 -2.61 4.38 -20.19
CA ILE A 109 -3.32 4.58 -18.92
C ILE A 109 -2.41 5.32 -17.95
N VAL A 110 -2.87 6.45 -17.46
CA VAL A 110 -2.15 7.26 -16.47
C VAL A 110 -2.89 7.13 -15.16
N HIS A 111 -2.20 6.71 -14.11
CA HIS A 111 -2.84 6.50 -12.80
C HIS A 111 -2.12 7.25 -11.68
N HIS A 112 -2.88 7.57 -10.64
CA HIS A 112 -2.40 8.32 -9.51
C HIS A 112 -1.57 7.48 -8.53
N GLN A 113 -0.49 8.05 -8.02
CA GLN A 113 0.35 7.51 -6.95
C GLN A 113 0.59 8.57 -5.88
N LEU A 114 0.95 8.10 -4.68
CA LEU A 114 1.41 8.99 -3.62
C LEU A 114 2.66 9.76 -4.07
N ARG A 115 2.69 11.05 -3.74
CA ARG A 115 3.86 11.89 -3.96
C ARG A 115 5.06 11.37 -3.17
N ASP A 116 6.24 11.50 -3.76
CA ASP A 116 7.49 11.27 -3.06
C ASP A 116 7.69 12.37 -2.00
N ILE A 117 8.09 11.97 -0.80
CA ILE A 117 8.43 12.91 0.28
C ILE A 117 9.86 12.64 0.74
N ASN A 118 10.66 13.69 0.73
CA ASN A 118 11.96 13.68 1.38
C ASN A 118 11.80 13.84 2.89
N PRO A 119 12.53 13.09 3.72
CA PRO A 119 12.47 13.27 5.15
C PRO A 119 12.98 14.68 5.53
N PRO A 120 12.35 15.32 6.53
CA PRO A 120 12.71 16.68 6.93
C PRO A 120 14.13 16.78 7.51
N GLU A 121 14.66 15.65 8.02
CA GLU A 121 16.02 15.49 8.49
C GLU A 121 16.56 14.07 8.32
N SER A 122 17.90 13.93 8.33
CA SER A 122 18.53 12.62 8.30
C SER A 122 18.35 11.92 9.64
N SER A 123 18.41 10.60 9.63
CA SER A 123 18.29 9.81 10.86
C SER A 123 19.37 10.14 11.89
N GLU A 124 20.54 10.56 11.43
CA GLU A 124 21.67 10.98 12.27
C GLU A 124 21.43 12.36 12.90
N SER A 125 20.87 13.31 12.13
CA SER A 125 20.59 14.67 12.62
C SER A 125 19.50 14.68 13.69
N ALA A 126 18.60 13.70 13.64
CA ALA A 126 17.50 13.56 14.59
C ALA A 126 17.97 13.16 15.99
N VAL A 127 19.11 12.48 16.12
CA VAL A 127 19.61 11.95 17.39
C VAL A 127 19.89 13.09 18.37
N GLY A 128 19.41 12.94 19.61
CA GLY A 128 19.58 13.92 20.68
C GLY A 128 18.56 15.06 20.69
N ARG A 129 17.69 15.16 19.69
CA ARG A 129 16.56 16.10 19.67
C ARG A 129 15.44 15.65 20.60
N ASN A 130 14.53 16.56 20.94
CA ASN A 130 13.28 16.17 21.61
C ASN A 130 12.43 15.27 20.68
N TYR A 131 11.95 14.14 21.21
CA TYR A 131 11.26 13.17 20.35
C TYR A 131 9.89 13.64 19.86
N GLN A 132 9.14 14.42 20.65
CA GLN A 132 7.83 14.93 20.23
C GLN A 132 7.98 15.92 19.08
N GLU A 133 8.93 16.85 19.19
CA GLU A 133 9.25 17.77 18.10
C GLU A 133 9.66 17.03 16.82
N THR A 134 10.43 15.93 16.95
CA THR A 134 10.79 15.10 15.80
C THR A 134 9.58 14.36 15.22
N VAL A 135 8.66 13.83 16.04
CA VAL A 135 7.39 13.24 15.54
C VAL A 135 6.60 14.29 14.77
N ASP A 136 6.34 15.45 15.37
CA ASP A 136 5.56 16.53 14.76
C ASP A 136 6.19 17.03 13.46
N LEU A 137 7.52 17.09 13.40
CA LEU A 137 8.26 17.47 12.20
C LEU A 137 8.02 16.50 11.04
N PHE A 138 8.03 15.19 11.30
CA PHE A 138 7.73 14.19 10.28
C PHE A 138 6.25 14.18 9.88
N LEU A 139 5.32 14.32 10.83
CA LEU A 139 3.89 14.46 10.53
C LEU A 139 3.64 15.70 9.63
N THR A 140 4.26 16.84 9.98
CA THR A 140 4.15 18.10 9.22
C THR A 140 4.78 18.00 7.82
N ALA A 141 5.84 17.21 7.67
CA ALA A 141 6.44 16.91 6.37
C ALA A 141 5.55 16.04 5.47
N GLY A 142 4.51 15.41 6.04
CA GLY A 142 3.52 14.61 5.33
C GLY A 142 3.63 13.10 5.55
N PHE A 143 4.44 12.65 6.51
CA PHE A 143 4.48 11.24 6.91
C PHE A 143 3.33 10.92 7.87
N ALA A 144 2.34 10.14 7.45
CA ALA A 144 1.15 9.87 8.27
C ALA A 144 1.42 8.90 9.44
N ASN A 145 2.45 8.06 9.33
CA ASN A 145 2.72 6.96 10.27
C ASN A 145 3.99 7.18 11.10
N ALA A 146 4.29 8.45 11.45
CA ALA A 146 5.36 8.78 12.38
C ALA A 146 4.92 8.56 13.84
N THR A 147 5.67 7.74 14.57
CA THR A 147 5.34 7.32 15.93
C THR A 147 6.59 7.26 16.80
N ALA A 148 6.41 7.38 18.12
CA ALA A 148 7.50 7.29 19.09
C ALA A 148 7.42 6.03 19.94
N LYS A 149 8.58 5.49 20.33
CA LYS A 149 8.70 4.32 21.21
C LYS A 149 9.79 4.55 22.26
N PRO A 150 9.54 4.34 23.56
CA PRO A 150 10.58 4.49 24.58
C PRO A 150 11.62 3.36 24.51
N VAL A 151 12.84 3.71 24.89
CA VAL A 151 13.98 2.82 25.14
C VAL A 151 14.59 3.23 26.48
N GLU A 152 14.76 2.28 27.38
CA GLU A 152 15.30 2.57 28.71
C GLU A 152 16.73 3.11 28.61
N THR A 153 17.02 4.17 29.36
CA THR A 153 18.37 4.72 29.51
C THR A 153 18.68 4.93 30.99
N SER A 154 19.95 4.74 31.35
CA SER A 154 20.49 5.07 32.68
C SER A 154 21.02 6.50 32.76
N ASN A 155 21.01 7.24 31.64
CA ASN A 155 21.48 8.61 31.55
C ASN A 155 20.30 9.58 31.53
N GLU A 156 20.08 10.31 32.62
CA GLU A 156 19.01 11.32 32.73
C GLU A 156 19.07 12.37 31.61
N ALA A 157 20.27 12.70 31.11
CA ALA A 157 20.41 13.68 30.03
C ALA A 157 19.87 13.20 28.67
N GLU A 158 19.56 11.90 28.53
CA GLU A 158 18.96 11.29 27.34
C GLU A 158 17.44 11.15 27.45
N ASP A 159 16.85 11.47 28.61
CA ASP A 159 15.41 11.39 28.80
C ASP A 159 14.66 12.32 27.83
N GLY A 160 13.63 11.78 27.17
CA GLY A 160 12.85 12.49 26.16
C GLY A 160 13.61 12.84 24.88
N LYS A 161 14.84 12.33 24.68
CA LYS A 161 15.63 12.58 23.47
C LYS A 161 15.61 11.39 22.51
N VAL A 162 15.63 11.68 21.22
CA VAL A 162 15.74 10.68 20.16
C VAL A 162 17.06 9.93 20.31
N VAL A 163 16.96 8.61 20.46
CA VAL A 163 18.08 7.67 20.41
C VAL A 163 18.32 7.21 18.99
N ARG A 164 17.22 6.94 18.26
CA ARG A 164 17.27 6.45 16.89
C ARG A 164 15.95 6.72 16.19
N ILE A 165 16.01 6.90 14.88
CA ILE A 165 14.82 6.92 14.02
C ILE A 165 14.99 5.88 12.91
N LYS A 166 13.91 5.19 12.54
CA LYS A 166 13.88 4.14 11.52
C LYS A 166 12.70 4.37 10.60
N ALA A 167 12.91 4.18 9.30
CA ALA A 167 11.85 4.02 8.32
C ALA A 167 11.84 2.53 7.88
N ASP A 168 10.68 1.95 7.58
CA ASP A 168 10.55 0.52 7.23
C ASP A 168 11.43 0.12 6.03
N SER A 169 11.55 0.99 5.03
CA SER A 169 12.39 0.82 3.84
C SER A 169 13.88 1.13 4.11
N HIS A 170 14.18 1.90 5.17
CA HIS A 170 15.53 2.36 5.53
C HIS A 170 15.88 2.04 7.00
N LEU A 171 15.95 0.74 7.31
CA LEU A 171 16.15 0.24 8.67
C LEU A 171 17.48 0.68 9.32
N PHE A 172 18.51 0.97 8.51
CA PHE A 172 19.85 1.34 8.99
C PHE A 172 20.09 2.85 9.08
N GLY A 173 19.12 3.66 8.67
CA GLY A 173 19.23 5.10 8.60
C GLY A 173 18.92 5.63 7.21
N PHE A 174 18.65 6.92 7.15
CA PHE A 174 18.28 7.64 5.93
C PHE A 174 18.82 9.08 5.97
N SER A 175 18.98 9.66 4.79
CA SER A 175 19.41 11.04 4.54
C SER A 175 18.23 11.93 4.14
N LYS A 176 18.41 13.26 4.14
CA LYS A 176 17.40 14.21 3.63
C LYS A 176 17.15 14.06 2.12
N ASP A 177 18.10 13.48 1.40
CA ASP A 177 18.01 13.31 -0.05
C ASP A 177 17.31 12.00 -0.42
N ASP A 178 17.06 11.12 0.57
CA ASP A 178 16.33 9.89 0.36
C ASP A 178 14.85 10.18 0.10
N VAL A 179 14.19 9.26 -0.59
CA VAL A 179 12.75 9.29 -0.85
C VAL A 179 12.09 8.23 0.01
N LEU A 180 11.13 8.66 0.83
CA LEU A 180 10.35 7.79 1.70
C LEU A 180 8.88 7.88 1.31
N TRP A 181 8.14 6.80 1.54
CA TRP A 181 6.70 6.82 1.25
C TRP A 181 5.94 7.60 2.32
N PRO A 182 4.92 8.40 1.97
CA PRO A 182 4.15 9.17 2.95
C PRO A 182 3.45 8.31 4.01
N ASP A 183 3.08 7.08 3.65
CA ASP A 183 2.46 6.11 4.55
C ASP A 183 3.47 5.14 5.19
N GLU A 184 4.76 5.34 4.94
CA GLU A 184 5.80 4.52 5.55
C GLU A 184 5.80 4.70 7.07
N LYS A 185 5.98 3.59 7.79
CA LYS A 185 6.10 3.66 9.23
C LYS A 185 7.45 4.29 9.61
N ILE A 186 7.39 5.44 10.27
CA ILE A 186 8.54 6.10 10.86
C ILE A 186 8.50 5.85 12.38
N VAL A 187 9.53 5.18 12.91
CA VAL A 187 9.63 4.87 14.34
C VAL A 187 10.77 5.67 14.96
N ILE A 188 10.43 6.53 15.90
CA ILE A 188 11.35 7.36 16.69
C ILE A 188 11.52 6.70 18.05
N GLU A 189 12.66 6.05 18.26
CA GLU A 189 13.07 5.51 19.54
C GLU A 189 13.66 6.63 20.41
N TYR A 190 13.15 6.81 21.63
CA TYR A 190 13.59 7.87 22.55
C TYR A 190 14.00 7.34 23.92
N GLY A 191 14.91 8.04 24.60
CA GLY A 191 15.38 7.68 25.93
C GLY A 191 14.29 7.87 26.98
N LEU A 192 14.02 6.84 27.77
CA LEU A 192 13.17 6.90 28.96
C LEU A 192 14.04 6.62 30.18
N TYR A 193 14.36 7.67 30.93
CA TYR A 193 15.08 7.53 32.19
C TYR A 193 14.13 7.04 33.29
N LYS A 194 14.53 5.96 33.97
CA LYS A 194 13.89 5.53 35.21
C LYS A 194 14.91 5.69 36.32
N GLU A 195 14.59 6.56 37.28
CA GLU A 195 15.37 6.63 38.51
C GLU A 195 15.21 5.27 39.22
N GLU A 196 16.32 4.56 39.43
CA GLU A 196 16.28 3.34 40.24
C GLU A 196 15.79 3.74 41.63
N GLU A 197 14.63 3.23 42.04
CA GLU A 197 14.16 3.34 43.41
C GLU A 197 15.25 2.76 44.32
N ARG A 198 16.04 3.63 44.95
CA ARG A 198 16.93 3.24 46.03
C ARG A 198 16.05 2.75 47.17
N VAL A 199 15.88 1.43 47.24
CA VAL A 199 15.26 0.75 48.37
C VAL A 199 16.10 1.06 49.62
N SER A 200 15.72 2.14 50.30
CA SER A 200 16.09 2.37 51.69
C SER A 200 15.12 1.54 52.52
N SER A 201 15.64 0.46 53.08
CA SER A 201 14.94 -0.47 53.96
C SER A 201 14.50 0.22 55.25
N SER A 202 13.23 0.57 55.35
CA SER A 202 12.48 0.61 56.63
C SER A 202 10.98 0.55 56.34
N GLY A 203 10.35 -0.53 56.82
CA GLY A 203 8.98 -0.90 56.44
C GLY A 203 7.86 -0.09 57.11
N GLY A 204 6.64 -0.42 56.68
CA GLY A 204 5.42 -0.18 57.44
C GLY A 204 4.32 0.59 56.69
N GLN A 205 3.29 -0.18 56.31
CA GLN A 205 1.88 0.17 56.16
C GLN A 205 1.31 0.71 54.83
N GLN A 206 0.32 -0.06 54.43
CA GLN A 206 -0.71 0.04 53.40
C GLN A 206 -1.60 1.29 53.54
N GLU A 207 -1.73 2.06 52.47
CA GLU A 207 -2.96 2.76 52.09
C GLU A 207 -3.05 2.83 50.55
N SER A 208 -4.15 2.33 49.98
CA SER A 208 -4.69 2.81 48.70
C SER A 208 -5.81 3.79 49.05
N PRO A 209 -6.05 4.88 48.29
CA PRO A 209 -6.99 4.73 47.17
C PRO A 209 -6.83 5.71 45.96
N SER A 210 -7.49 5.29 44.87
CA SER A 210 -8.26 6.07 43.86
C SER A 210 -7.52 6.99 42.87
N SER A 211 -7.60 6.67 41.57
CA SER A 211 -8.50 7.27 40.52
C SER A 211 -7.71 8.30 39.69
N ASP A 212 -7.69 8.37 38.36
CA ASP A 212 -8.56 7.87 37.29
C ASP A 212 -7.78 7.77 35.96
N THR A 213 -8.14 6.75 35.18
CA THR A 213 -8.49 6.72 33.74
C THR A 213 -7.68 7.51 32.70
N SER A 214 -7.20 6.76 31.69
CA SER A 214 -7.48 6.98 30.25
C SER A 214 -6.25 7.03 29.32
N SER A 215 -5.54 5.91 29.10
CA SER A 215 -4.72 5.73 27.88
C SER A 215 -4.19 4.30 27.64
N SER A 216 -4.87 3.22 28.04
CA SER A 216 -4.29 1.85 27.99
C SER A 216 -5.02 0.84 27.10
N ASP A 217 -6.34 0.93 26.94
CA ASP A 217 -7.10 -0.11 26.21
C ASP A 217 -6.86 -0.09 24.70
N TRP A 218 -6.71 1.10 24.10
CA TRP A 218 -6.44 1.26 22.67
C TRP A 218 -5.07 0.71 22.26
N ASP A 219 -4.08 0.79 23.15
CA ASP A 219 -2.71 0.31 22.90
C ASP A 219 -2.65 -1.23 22.96
N GLU A 220 -3.40 -1.84 23.87
CA GLU A 220 -3.45 -3.29 24.04
C GLU A 220 -4.24 -3.97 22.92
N GLU A 221 -5.38 -3.39 22.51
CA GLU A 221 -6.18 -3.90 21.40
C GLU A 221 -5.39 -3.84 20.09
N TRP A 222 -4.71 -2.73 19.84
CA TRP A 222 -3.85 -2.56 18.68
C TRP A 222 -2.71 -3.61 18.67
N ALA A 223 -2.08 -3.84 19.82
CA ALA A 223 -1.02 -4.83 19.97
C ALA A 223 -1.54 -6.26 19.72
N ALA A 224 -2.75 -6.58 20.17
CA ALA A 224 -3.40 -7.85 19.90
C ALA A 224 -3.70 -8.05 18.42
N ARG A 225 -4.28 -7.04 17.73
CA ARG A 225 -4.55 -7.10 16.28
C ARG A 225 -3.26 -7.30 15.47
N LYS A 226 -2.17 -6.62 15.83
CA LYS A 226 -0.86 -6.80 15.17
C LYS A 226 -0.24 -8.17 15.42
N THR A 227 -0.37 -8.68 16.64
CA THR A 227 0.12 -10.03 17.01
C THR A 227 -0.67 -11.10 16.24
N PHE A 228 -1.98 -10.93 16.11
CA PHE A 228 -2.87 -11.80 15.33
C PHE A 228 -2.51 -11.82 13.84
N GLU A 229 -2.33 -10.64 13.22
CA GLU A 229 -1.98 -10.52 11.80
C GLU A 229 -0.61 -11.15 11.49
N ARG A 230 0.38 -10.90 12.37
CA ARG A 230 1.72 -11.49 12.23
C ARG A 230 1.69 -13.01 12.31
N TYR A 231 0.90 -13.57 13.23
CA TYR A 231 0.77 -15.02 13.37
C TYR A 231 0.13 -15.65 12.13
N GLY A 232 -0.91 -15.02 11.56
CA GLY A 232 -1.50 -15.48 10.31
C GLY A 232 -0.53 -15.42 9.12
N LYS A 233 0.29 -14.37 9.01
CA LYS A 233 1.35 -14.27 7.98
C LYS A 233 2.42 -15.36 8.12
N LEU A 234 2.70 -15.83 9.33
CA LEU A 234 3.62 -16.96 9.56
C LEU A 234 3.03 -18.30 9.12
N LEU A 235 1.71 -18.49 9.29
CA LEU A 235 1.03 -19.74 8.88
C LEU A 235 0.73 -19.79 7.38
N TYR A 236 0.47 -18.65 6.75
CA TYR A 236 0.14 -18.54 5.33
C TYR A 236 1.17 -17.65 4.62
N PRO A 237 2.36 -18.19 4.32
CA PRO A 237 3.50 -17.40 3.83
C PRO A 237 3.31 -16.83 2.42
N TYR A 238 2.37 -17.37 1.64
CA TYR A 238 2.05 -16.87 0.29
C TYR A 238 1.09 -15.68 0.31
N GLY A 239 0.35 -15.47 1.40
CA GLY A 239 -0.46 -14.27 1.58
C GLY A 239 -1.51 -14.44 2.67
N PHE A 240 -1.51 -13.50 3.62
CA PHE A 240 -2.49 -13.41 4.69
C PHE A 240 -2.82 -11.95 4.97
N LYS A 241 -4.06 -11.54 4.69
CA LYS A 241 -4.55 -10.18 4.90
C LYS A 241 -5.81 -10.19 5.75
N CYS A 242 -5.77 -9.50 6.88
CA CYS A 242 -6.95 -9.27 7.74
C CYS A 242 -7.72 -8.04 7.26
N HIS A 243 -9.05 -8.14 7.20
CA HIS A 243 -9.95 -7.06 6.78
C HIS A 243 -10.49 -6.30 8.00
N TRP A 244 -9.61 -5.74 8.82
CA TRP A 244 -9.91 -5.10 10.11
C TRP A 244 -11.01 -4.03 10.07
N ASN A 245 -11.15 -3.33 8.94
CA ASN A 245 -12.08 -2.21 8.82
C ASN A 245 -13.37 -2.59 8.08
N LEU A 246 -13.34 -3.68 7.30
CA LEU A 246 -14.44 -4.09 6.42
C LEU A 246 -15.19 -5.34 6.93
N ASP A 247 -14.53 -6.18 7.72
CA ASP A 247 -15.05 -7.48 8.12
C ASP A 247 -14.51 -7.90 9.51
N LEU A 248 -14.40 -6.95 10.44
CA LEU A 248 -14.15 -7.25 11.84
C LEU A 248 -15.45 -7.71 12.49
N VAL A 249 -15.49 -8.96 12.93
CA VAL A 249 -16.66 -9.55 13.58
C VAL A 249 -16.64 -9.28 15.08
N THR A 250 -15.50 -9.48 15.74
CA THR A 250 -15.32 -9.11 17.14
C THR A 250 -13.85 -8.87 17.51
N CYS A 251 -13.65 -7.99 18.49
CA CYS A 251 -12.38 -7.76 19.18
C CYS A 251 -12.70 -7.46 20.65
N GLU A 252 -12.74 -8.50 21.49
CA GLU A 252 -13.23 -8.41 22.87
C GLU A 252 -12.10 -8.61 23.89
N PRO A 253 -11.85 -7.64 24.80
CA PRO A 253 -10.86 -7.81 25.86
C PRO A 253 -11.27 -8.92 26.83
N GLN A 254 -10.31 -9.74 27.23
CA GLN A 254 -10.52 -10.87 28.15
C GLN A 254 -10.17 -10.54 29.62
N GLY A 255 -9.59 -9.36 29.88
CA GLY A 255 -9.25 -8.87 31.23
C GLY A 255 -7.85 -9.23 31.73
N ASP A 256 -7.04 -9.92 30.92
CA ASP A 256 -5.66 -10.33 31.20
C ASP A 256 -4.63 -9.75 30.21
N GLY A 257 -5.00 -8.67 29.50
CA GLY A 257 -4.19 -8.08 28.42
C GLY A 257 -4.28 -8.85 27.08
N THR A 258 -5.23 -9.79 26.96
CA THR A 258 -5.52 -10.49 25.70
C THR A 258 -6.91 -10.17 25.16
N TYR A 259 -7.06 -10.34 23.84
CA TYR A 259 -8.26 -10.05 23.08
C TYR A 259 -8.70 -11.28 22.31
N PHE A 260 -9.98 -11.63 22.39
CA PHE A 260 -10.60 -12.57 21.46
C PHE A 260 -10.92 -11.83 20.16
N ILE A 261 -10.34 -12.30 19.06
CA ILE A 261 -10.45 -11.66 17.76
C ILE A 261 -11.11 -12.61 16.78
N LYS A 262 -12.08 -12.10 16.01
CA LYS A 262 -12.61 -12.75 14.81
C LYS A 262 -12.73 -11.74 13.69
N VAL A 263 -12.08 -12.01 12.56
CA VAL A 263 -12.00 -11.09 11.42
C VAL A 263 -12.03 -11.86 10.11
N GLY A 264 -12.64 -11.28 9.08
CA GLY A 264 -12.53 -11.76 7.71
C GLY A 264 -11.10 -11.64 7.20
N VAL A 265 -10.63 -12.64 6.48
CA VAL A 265 -9.27 -12.70 5.95
C VAL A 265 -9.28 -13.12 4.48
N THR A 266 -8.30 -12.62 3.74
CA THR A 266 -7.93 -13.19 2.44
C THR A 266 -6.64 -13.99 2.62
N ILE A 267 -6.69 -15.25 2.20
CA ILE A 267 -5.55 -16.16 2.19
C ILE A 267 -5.18 -16.45 0.74
N GLU A 268 -3.90 -16.33 0.42
CA GLU A 268 -3.35 -16.67 -0.89
C GLU A 268 -2.56 -17.98 -0.80
N ASN A 269 -2.71 -18.86 -1.79
CA ASN A 269 -1.93 -20.08 -1.88
C ASN A 269 -0.74 -19.91 -2.84
N ALA A 270 0.13 -20.93 -2.92
CA ALA A 270 1.33 -20.91 -3.76
C ALA A 270 1.08 -20.72 -5.27
N PHE A 271 -0.16 -20.84 -5.72
CA PHE A 271 -0.57 -20.67 -7.11
C PHE A 271 -1.25 -19.31 -7.37
N GLY A 272 -1.20 -18.38 -6.41
CA GLY A 272 -1.82 -17.06 -6.50
C GLY A 272 -3.34 -17.04 -6.32
N ASN A 273 -3.95 -18.19 -6.02
CA ASN A 273 -5.40 -18.25 -5.79
C ASN A 273 -5.75 -17.70 -4.41
N LYS A 274 -6.73 -16.81 -4.36
CA LYS A 274 -7.17 -16.11 -3.14
C LYS A 274 -8.50 -16.69 -2.66
N ILE A 275 -8.57 -16.99 -1.36
CA ILE A 275 -9.79 -17.44 -0.68
C ILE A 275 -10.16 -16.43 0.40
N ARG A 276 -11.44 -16.05 0.46
CA ARG A 276 -12.01 -15.27 1.56
C ARG A 276 -12.63 -16.20 2.59
N THR A 277 -12.24 -16.05 3.84
CA THR A 277 -12.77 -16.82 4.98
C THR A 277 -12.68 -15.99 6.26
N TYR A 278 -13.00 -16.58 7.42
CA TYR A 278 -12.79 -15.97 8.72
C TYR A 278 -11.62 -16.63 9.44
N ALA A 279 -10.83 -15.81 10.14
CA ALA A 279 -9.86 -16.28 11.12
C ALA A 279 -10.33 -15.84 12.52
N GLN A 280 -10.20 -16.73 13.51
CA GLN A 280 -10.48 -16.41 14.91
C GLN A 280 -9.40 -16.92 15.85
N GLY A 281 -9.21 -16.25 16.99
CA GLY A 281 -8.24 -16.66 18.01
C GLY A 281 -8.08 -15.62 19.12
N VAL A 282 -7.41 -16.02 20.20
CA VAL A 282 -7.08 -15.11 21.31
C VAL A 282 -5.67 -14.59 21.12
N SER A 283 -5.50 -13.27 21.07
CA SER A 283 -4.21 -12.61 20.85
C SER A 283 -3.94 -11.51 21.87
N GLY A 284 -2.71 -11.43 22.33
CA GLY A 284 -2.25 -10.46 23.33
C GLY A 284 -0.98 -10.96 24.00
N ASN A 285 -0.28 -10.08 24.73
CA ASN A 285 0.98 -10.42 25.42
C ASN A 285 2.04 -11.09 24.50
N GLY A 286 2.01 -10.76 23.20
CA GLY A 286 2.95 -11.29 22.19
C GLY A 286 2.65 -12.69 21.64
N ASN A 287 1.55 -13.33 22.06
CA ASN A 287 1.18 -14.68 21.63
C ASN A 287 -0.21 -14.72 20.96
N VAL A 288 -0.47 -15.82 20.25
CA VAL A 288 -1.79 -16.18 19.70
C VAL A 288 -2.12 -17.61 20.09
N THR A 289 -3.32 -17.83 20.63
CA THR A 289 -3.83 -19.16 20.96
C THR A 289 -5.17 -19.41 20.26
N ILE A 290 -5.46 -20.67 19.93
CA ILE A 290 -6.73 -21.09 19.31
C ILE A 290 -6.96 -20.42 17.93
N PHE A 291 -5.90 -20.26 17.14
CA PHE A 291 -5.99 -19.68 15.79
C PHE A 291 -6.59 -20.72 14.82
N MET A 292 -7.77 -20.43 14.27
CA MET A 292 -8.49 -21.27 13.30
C MET A 292 -9.07 -20.45 12.17
#